data_AF-A0A2T2Y4P3-F1
#
_entry.id   AF-A0A2T2Y4P3-F1
#
_cell.length_a   1.000
_cell.length_b   1.000
_cell.length_c   1.000
_cell.angle_alpha   90.00
_cell.angle_beta   90.00
_cell.angle_gamma   90.00
#
_symmetry.space_group_name_H-M   'P 1'
#
loop_
_entity.id
_entity.type
_entity.pdbx_description
1 polymer ?
#
loop_
_entity_poly.entity_id
_entity_poly.type
_entity_poly.pdbx_seq_one_letter_code
_entity_poly.pdbx_strand_id
1 'polypeptide(L)' 'MLKQKKIEAAIEELARLQGHELNAADMLELRCRVAGTLAAKERHRRRMNAPEYHWRKPEPRR' A
#
# COMPACT_ATOMS: atom_id res chain seq x y z
N MET A 1 -3.72 -7.15 8.11
CA MET A 1 -3.52 -6.72 6.70
C MET A 1 -2.95 -7.90 5.93
N LEU A 2 -3.45 -8.19 4.72
CA LEU A 2 -2.85 -9.25 3.89
C LEU A 2 -1.37 -8.95 3.69
N LYS A 3 -0.51 -9.97 3.85
CA LYS A 3 0.93 -9.80 3.68
C LYS A 3 1.19 -9.53 2.20
N GLN A 4 1.96 -8.48 1.90
CA GLN A 4 2.31 -8.08 0.53
C GLN A 4 2.77 -9.27 -0.33
N LYS A 5 3.71 -10.09 0.19
CA LYS A 5 4.21 -11.30 -0.49
C LYS A 5 3.11 -12.29 -0.90
N LYS A 6 2.01 -12.41 -0.15
CA LYS A 6 0.89 -13.29 -0.51
C LYS A 6 0.08 -12.72 -1.68
N ILE A 7 -0.06 -11.41 -1.76
CA ILE A 7 -0.75 -10.75 -2.88
C ILE A 7 0.10 -10.88 -4.15
N GLU A 8 1.39 -10.61 -4.03
CA GLU A 8 2.33 -10.72 -5.16
C GLU A 8 2.35 -12.15 -5.72
N ALA A 9 2.52 -13.17 -4.87
CA ALA A 9 2.49 -14.57 -5.30
C ALA A 9 1.15 -14.98 -5.92
N ALA A 10 0.02 -14.48 -5.42
CA ALA A 10 -1.29 -14.77 -6.00
C ALA A 10 -1.45 -14.17 -7.41
N ILE A 11 -0.93 -12.96 -7.63
CA ILE A 11 -0.99 -12.31 -8.95
C ILE A 11 -0.02 -13.00 -9.93
N GLU A 12 1.17 -13.41 -9.45
CA GLU A 12 2.14 -14.18 -10.24
C GLU A 12 1.55 -15.52 -10.70
N GLU A 13 0.90 -16.27 -9.79
CA GLU A 13 0.20 -17.52 -10.16
C GLU A 13 -0.96 -17.28 -11.12
N LEU A 14 -1.71 -16.19 -10.95
CA LEU A 14 -2.79 -15.82 -11.87
C LEU A 14 -2.25 -15.55 -13.27
N ALA A 15 -1.14 -14.80 -13.38
CA ALA A 15 -0.48 -14.52 -14.65
C ALA A 15 0.00 -15.83 -15.32
N ARG A 16 0.61 -16.73 -14.55
CA ARG A 16 1.04 -18.06 -15.01
C ARG A 16 -0.13 -18.88 -15.56
N LEU A 17 -1.26 -18.91 -14.85
CA LEU A 17 -2.47 -19.62 -15.29
C LEU A 17 -3.08 -19.02 -16.58
N GLN A 18 -2.84 -17.74 -16.84
CA GLN A 18 -3.25 -17.06 -18.07
C GLN A 18 -2.23 -17.20 -19.21
N GLY A 19 -1.11 -17.90 -18.98
CA GLY A 19 -0.04 -18.08 -19.97
C GLY A 19 0.86 -16.84 -20.13
N HIS A 20 0.82 -15.91 -19.18
CA HIS A 20 1.72 -14.76 -19.15
C HIS A 20 2.99 -15.10 -18.35
N GLU A 21 4.14 -14.97 -18.98
CA GLU A 21 5.43 -14.98 -18.28
C GLU A 21 5.80 -13.56 -17.86
N LEU A 22 5.89 -13.35 -16.54
CA LEU A 22 6.31 -12.08 -15.97
C LEU A 22 7.83 -11.97 -15.99
N ASN A 23 8.35 -10.97 -16.68
CA ASN A 23 9.78 -10.67 -16.67
C ASN A 23 10.17 -9.85 -15.42
N ALA A 24 11.46 -9.53 -15.29
CA ALA A 24 11.97 -8.77 -14.14
C ALA A 24 11.35 -7.37 -13.99
N ALA A 25 11.05 -6.69 -15.11
CA ALA A 25 10.40 -5.38 -15.09
C ALA A 25 8.93 -5.50 -14.67
N ASP A 26 8.21 -6.51 -15.15
CA ASP A 26 6.82 -6.76 -14.76
C ASP A 26 6.73 -7.05 -13.25
N MET A 27 7.67 -7.85 -12.73
CA MET A 27 7.76 -8.15 -11.31
C MET A 27 8.08 -6.90 -10.46
N LEU A 28 8.91 -5.99 -10.97
CA LEU A 28 9.17 -4.72 -10.31
C LEU A 28 7.91 -3.85 -10.29
N GLU A 29 7.22 -3.73 -11.42
CA GLU A 29 5.99 -2.96 -11.55
C GLU A 29 4.90 -3.50 -10.60
N LEU A 30 4.72 -4.81 -10.57
CA LEU A 30 3.79 -5.50 -9.68
C LEU A 30 4.06 -5.17 -8.21
N ARG A 31 5.32 -5.24 -7.76
CA ARG A 31 5.71 -4.88 -6.38
C ARG A 31 5.40 -3.42 -6.07
N CYS A 32 5.74 -2.51 -6.98
CA CYS A 32 5.49 -1.08 -6.83
C CYS A 32 3.98 -0.76 -6.71
N ARG A 33 3.16 -1.34 -7.59
CA ARG A 33 1.71 -1.16 -7.60
C ARG A 33 1.05 -1.73 -6.33
N VAL A 34 1.45 -2.93 -5.91
CA VAL A 34 0.96 -3.56 -4.69
C VAL A 34 1.34 -2.73 -3.46
N ALA A 35 2.60 -2.30 -3.34
CA ALA A 35 3.06 -1.47 -2.24
C ALA A 35 2.31 -0.12 -2.17
N GLY A 36 2.15 0.56 -3.31
CA GLY A 36 1.42 1.82 -3.41
C GLY A 36 -0.03 1.69 -2.97
N THR A 37 -0.70 0.62 -3.40
CA THR A 37 -2.12 0.34 -3.05
C THR A 37 -2.27 0.03 -1.56
N LEU A 38 -1.39 -0.79 -0.99
CA LEU A 38 -1.40 -1.09 0.45
C LEU A 38 -1.15 0.17 1.29
N ALA A 39 -0.19 1.00 0.88
CA ALA A 39 0.09 2.27 1.56
C ALA A 39 -1.10 3.23 1.48
N ALA A 40 -1.78 3.32 0.33
CA ALA A 40 -2.99 4.13 0.17
C ALA A 40 -4.12 3.66 1.09
N LYS A 41 -4.37 2.34 1.15
CA LYS A 41 -5.36 1.74 2.04
C LYS A 41 -5.05 2.03 3.52
N GLU A 42 -3.79 1.87 3.91
CA GLU A 42 -3.36 2.15 5.28
C GLU A 42 -3.49 3.64 5.63
N ARG A 43 -3.13 4.56 4.72
CA ARG A 43 -3.37 6.00 4.89
C ARG A 43 -4.85 6.32 5.02
N HIS A 44 -5.70 5.67 4.25
CA HIS A 44 -7.15 5.83 4.37
C HIS A 44 -7.65 5.35 5.74
N ARG A 45 -7.26 4.14 6.17
CA ARG A 45 -7.59 3.62 7.51
C ARG A 45 -7.14 4.56 8.63
N ARG A 46 -5.91 5.08 8.55
CA ARG A 46 -5.38 6.05 9.52
C ARG A 46 -6.19 7.33 9.56
N ARG A 47 -6.60 7.86 8.40
CA ARG A 47 -7.45 9.06 8.31
C ARG A 47 -8.83 8.84 8.92
N MET A 48 -9.46 7.70 8.65
CA MET A 48 -10.79 7.38 9.19
C MET A 48 -10.77 7.15 10.70
N ASN A 49 -9.66 6.66 11.25
CA ASN A 49 -9.50 6.41 12.68
C ASN A 49 -8.77 7.55 13.42
N ALA A 50 -8.43 8.65 12.72
CA ALA A 50 -7.75 9.76 13.35
C ALA A 50 -8.72 10.47 14.32
N PRO A 51 -8.27 10.83 15.53
CA PRO A 51 -9.07 11.69 16.39
C PRO A 51 -9.26 13.06 15.74
N GLU A 52 -10.32 13.75 16.14
CA GLU A 52 -10.61 15.08 15.67
C GLU A 52 -9.46 16.04 15.99
N TYR A 53 -8.96 16.73 14.97
CA TYR A 53 -7.85 17.66 15.10
C TYR A 53 -8.31 18.93 15.78
N HIS A 54 -7.70 19.23 16.93
CA HIS A 54 -7.90 20.48 17.65
C HIS A 54 -6.62 21.30 17.61
N TRP A 55 -6.64 22.43 16.89
CA TRP A 55 -5.54 23.38 16.94
C TRP A 55 -5.40 23.96 18.35
N ARG A 56 -4.22 23.79 18.96
CA ARG A 56 -3.88 24.45 20.22
C ARG A 56 -2.93 25.60 19.93
N LYS A 57 -3.29 26.80 20.38
CA LYS A 57 -2.44 27.99 20.24
C LYS A 57 -1.12 27.74 20.97
N PRO A 58 0.04 27.88 20.31
CA PRO A 58 1.34 27.72 20.97
C PRO A 58 1.54 28.80 22.02
N GLU A 59 2.22 28.45 23.12
CA GLU A 59 2.55 29.41 24.17
C GLU A 59 3.54 30.46 23.64
N PRO A 60 3.42 31.73 24.08
CA PRO A 60 4.36 32.78 23.71
C PRO A 60 5.78 32.43 24.18
N ARG A 61 6.77 32.59 23.31
CA ARG A 61 8.18 32.51 23.73
C ARG A 61 8.50 33.77 24.55
N ARG A 62 8.85 33.58 25.82
CA ARG A 62 9.38 34.64 26.69
C ARG A 62 10.82 34.99 26.32
#